data_AF-A0A0L0N2G4-F1
#
_entry.id   AF-A0A0L0N2G4-F1
#
_cell.length_a   1.000
_cell.length_b   1.000
_cell.length_c   1.000
_cell.angle_alpha   90.00
_cell.angle_beta   90.00
_cell.angle_gamma   90.00
#
_symmetry.space_group_name_H-M   'P 1'
#
loop_
_entity.id
_entity.type
_entity.pdbx_description
1 polymer ?
#
loop_
_entity_poly.entity_id
_entity_poly.type
_entity_poly.pdbx_seq_one_letter_code
_entity_poly.pdbx_strand_id
1 'polypeptide(L)'
;MPDNQAQKRSAGRPRGKPRGMRRDRDCRSCKSRNVKCDLNRPRCLPCVQAGLPCGGYPQRIVWAGQGSASRELPQRSTSRNEAQAIPESDGPAGLSRGSATTDDQHSFVNRLAAFCHQIISVNGRNHGVNRYLSSEAISLVSHLSDFMQARIESRSAANSSGGDTGEKTESVDAARHRLAALVGLNEALREANPFALLAIAAFAFFEVYDSAFGEWQRHLYGARSLLDCHCRSRAELEDLSETVTGLTEIVARLVWFDTLGAIARQTTGLIFDDWHRGILNDAFFKVVGCHEDTFDLFIYVANMDEASNPVGSCILAMEQLLRLDASDSTDWGLSTNAHRCAAAIAVLGRIREETTAMSRQSAMASAVERICQIIAATPSSSQFYIHMAVPAYLAGMNATTPQQCDAVRRYWQYCNIARVPRYPGGLARCEEEWRAKGLAR
;
A
#
# COMPACT_ATOMS: atom_id res chain seq x y z
N MET A 1 -58.81 -40.45 -1.48
CA MET A 1 -59.77 -39.80 -0.56
C MET A 1 -59.45 -40.30 0.85
N PRO A 2 -59.21 -39.46 1.87
CA PRO A 2 -59.24 -37.99 2.00
C PRO A 2 -57.81 -37.40 2.13
N ASP A 3 -57.51 -36.19 1.67
CA ASP A 3 -57.79 -34.83 2.21
C ASP A 3 -57.04 -34.42 3.50
N ASN A 4 -55.91 -33.76 3.25
CA ASN A 4 -55.55 -32.41 3.72
C ASN A 4 -55.63 -32.08 5.22
N GLN A 5 -54.53 -32.29 5.94
CA GLN A 5 -54.26 -31.62 7.22
C GLN A 5 -53.23 -30.49 7.07
N ALA A 6 -53.73 -29.27 7.11
CA ALA A 6 -52.95 -28.04 7.23
C ALA A 6 -52.30 -27.94 8.62
N GLN A 7 -50.98 -28.08 8.70
CA GLN A 7 -50.20 -27.68 9.88
C GLN A 7 -49.83 -26.19 9.78
N LYS A 8 -50.53 -25.39 10.59
CA LYS A 8 -50.19 -23.99 10.93
C LYS A 8 -48.75 -23.91 11.45
N ARG A 9 -47.85 -23.30 10.67
CA ARG A 9 -46.55 -22.83 11.18
C ARG A 9 -46.74 -21.56 12.01
N SER A 10 -46.20 -21.59 13.22
CA SER A 10 -46.23 -20.54 14.24
C SER A 10 -45.69 -19.20 13.74
N ALA A 11 -46.52 -18.16 13.81
CA ALA A 11 -46.13 -16.78 13.59
C ALA A 11 -45.17 -16.30 14.70
N GLY A 12 -44.01 -15.78 14.29
CA GLY A 12 -43.01 -15.20 15.18
C GLY A 12 -43.52 -13.95 15.91
N ARG A 13 -43.05 -13.77 17.14
CA ARG A 13 -43.33 -12.63 18.04
C ARG A 13 -43.05 -11.27 17.37
N PRO A 14 -43.79 -10.20 17.75
CA PRO A 14 -43.63 -8.88 17.14
C PRO A 14 -42.31 -8.24 17.57
N ARG A 15 -41.47 -7.87 16.59
CA ARG A 15 -40.30 -7.01 16.80
C ARG A 15 -40.77 -5.63 17.25
N GLY A 16 -40.10 -5.11 18.27
CA GLY A 16 -40.45 -3.87 18.97
C GLY A 16 -40.60 -2.63 18.09
N LYS A 17 -41.32 -1.64 18.63
CA LYS A 17 -41.66 -0.36 17.99
C LYS A 17 -40.42 0.32 17.38
N PRO A 18 -40.49 0.85 16.14
CA PRO A 18 -39.36 1.51 15.51
C PRO A 18 -39.10 2.86 16.19
N ARG A 19 -37.89 3.02 16.75
CA ARG A 19 -37.40 4.32 17.22
C ARG A 19 -37.14 5.22 16.01
N GLY A 20 -37.80 6.38 15.95
CA GLY A 20 -37.39 7.58 15.22
C GLY A 20 -37.16 7.45 13.71
N MET A 21 -37.83 8.29 12.93
CA MET A 21 -37.66 8.37 11.48
C MET A 21 -36.25 8.87 11.11
N ARG A 22 -35.29 7.96 10.96
CA ARG A 22 -33.95 8.31 10.43
C ARG A 22 -33.97 8.21 8.90
N ARG A 23 -34.04 9.38 8.25
CA ARG A 23 -34.09 9.58 6.79
C ARG A 23 -32.72 9.46 6.10
N ASP A 24 -31.66 9.25 6.88
CA ASP A 24 -30.29 9.06 6.42
C ASP A 24 -30.08 7.74 5.66
N ARG A 25 -31.00 6.78 5.82
CA ARG A 25 -30.94 5.45 5.21
C ARG A 25 -31.82 5.28 3.97
N ASP A 26 -32.72 6.23 3.71
CA ASP A 26 -33.66 6.16 2.60
C ASP A 26 -32.91 6.15 1.25
N CYS A 27 -33.45 5.43 0.26
CA CYS A 27 -32.88 5.51 -1.08
C CYS A 27 -32.96 6.94 -1.64
N ARG A 28 -32.05 7.32 -2.53
CA ARG A 28 -31.96 8.68 -3.07
C ARG A 28 -33.29 9.16 -3.68
N SER A 29 -34.02 8.27 -4.37
CA SER A 29 -35.32 8.57 -4.97
C SER A 29 -36.45 8.80 -3.94
N CYS A 30 -36.50 8.04 -2.85
CA CYS A 30 -37.50 8.28 -1.79
C CYS A 30 -37.17 9.54 -1.00
N LYS A 31 -35.87 9.80 -0.78
CA LYS A 31 -35.37 10.99 -0.09
C LYS A 31 -35.72 12.26 -0.87
N SER A 32 -35.50 12.29 -2.20
CA SER A 32 -35.85 13.45 -3.04
C SER A 32 -37.35 13.67 -3.15
N ARG A 33 -38.14 12.59 -3.15
CA ARG A 33 -39.61 12.64 -3.18
C ARG A 33 -40.25 12.88 -1.81
N ASN A 34 -39.45 12.99 -0.75
CA ASN A 34 -39.92 13.16 0.63
C ASN A 34 -40.93 12.07 1.08
N VAL A 35 -40.80 10.86 0.55
CA VAL A 35 -41.65 9.69 0.90
C VAL A 35 -40.86 8.69 1.73
N LYS A 36 -41.54 7.99 2.63
CA LYS A 36 -40.90 7.01 3.51
C LYS A 36 -40.35 5.83 2.69
N CYS A 37 -39.05 5.57 2.78
CA CYS A 37 -38.45 4.38 2.18
C CYS A 37 -38.68 3.17 3.08
N ASP A 38 -38.95 2.01 2.48
CA ASP A 38 -39.06 0.72 3.17
C ASP A 38 -37.72 -0.01 3.28
N LEU A 39 -36.66 0.54 2.70
CA LEU A 39 -35.28 0.03 2.72
C LEU A 39 -35.07 -1.35 2.07
N ASN A 40 -36.02 -1.83 1.26
CA ASN A 40 -35.89 -3.11 0.56
C ASN A 40 -34.83 -3.07 -0.56
N ARG A 41 -33.86 -3.98 -0.54
CA ARG A 41 -32.80 -4.07 -1.56
C ARG A 41 -33.13 -5.16 -2.60
N PRO A 42 -32.80 -4.98 -3.90
CA PRO A 42 -32.04 -3.87 -4.49
C PRO A 42 -32.88 -2.61 -4.80
N ARG A 43 -34.22 -2.70 -4.77
CA ARG A 43 -35.14 -1.58 -5.03
C ARG A 43 -36.24 -1.52 -3.96
N CYS A 44 -36.48 -0.32 -3.42
CA CYS A 44 -37.55 -0.09 -2.45
C CYS A 44 -38.95 -0.25 -3.10
N LEU A 45 -39.92 -0.79 -2.35
CA LEU A 45 -41.29 -0.98 -2.85
C LEU A 45 -41.96 0.35 -3.28
N PRO A 46 -41.77 1.49 -2.56
CA PRO A 46 -42.33 2.78 -2.99
C PRO A 46 -41.80 3.32 -4.33
N CYS A 47 -40.58 2.95 -4.75
CA CYS A 47 -40.09 3.29 -6.09
C CYS A 47 -40.62 2.32 -7.15
N VAL A 48 -40.74 1.04 -6.81
CA VAL A 48 -41.31 0.02 -7.72
C VAL A 48 -42.77 0.33 -8.02
N GLN A 49 -43.57 0.59 -6.98
CA GLN A 49 -45.00 0.93 -7.13
C GLN A 49 -45.22 2.26 -7.86
N ALA A 50 -44.29 3.20 -7.75
CA ALA A 50 -44.34 4.46 -8.47
C ALA A 50 -43.84 4.38 -9.92
N GLY A 51 -43.39 3.20 -10.38
CA GLY A 51 -42.83 3.02 -11.73
C GLY A 51 -41.49 3.73 -11.96
N LEU A 52 -40.80 4.15 -10.89
CA LEU A 52 -39.56 4.95 -10.98
C LEU A 52 -38.30 4.09 -10.73
N PRO A 53 -37.17 4.44 -11.37
CA PRO A 53 -35.89 3.85 -11.03
C PRO A 53 -35.48 4.23 -9.60
N CYS A 54 -35.04 3.25 -8.82
CA CYS A 54 -34.58 3.46 -7.44
C CYS A 54 -33.13 3.94 -7.48
N GLY A 55 -32.86 5.18 -7.07
CA GLY A 55 -31.55 5.84 -7.15
C GLY A 55 -30.50 5.31 -6.16
N GLY A 56 -30.66 4.09 -5.67
CA GLY A 56 -29.73 3.45 -4.73
C GLY A 56 -29.79 4.00 -3.31
N TYR A 57 -29.10 3.31 -2.40
CA TYR A 57 -29.04 3.64 -0.97
C TYR A 57 -27.73 4.37 -0.65
N PRO A 58 -27.72 5.35 0.26
CA PRO A 58 -26.49 5.98 0.74
C PRO A 58 -25.53 4.90 1.27
N GLN A 59 -24.33 4.85 0.71
CA GLN A 59 -23.26 3.99 1.22
C GLN A 59 -22.62 4.72 2.39
N ARG A 60 -22.80 4.17 3.60
CA ARG A 60 -22.14 4.71 4.79
C ARG A 60 -20.79 4.03 4.91
N ILE A 61 -19.72 4.78 4.68
CA ILE A 61 -18.36 4.34 4.98
C ILE A 61 -18.28 4.18 6.51
N VAL A 62 -18.19 2.94 6.98
CA VAL A 62 -17.94 2.63 8.38
C VAL A 62 -16.46 2.31 8.50
N TRP A 63 -15.71 3.23 9.12
CA TRP A 63 -14.30 3.03 9.44
C TRP A 63 -14.16 1.91 10.46
N ALA A 64 -13.37 0.88 10.17
CA ALA A 64 -13.05 -0.18 11.13
C ALA A 64 -12.25 0.44 12.29
N GLY A 65 -12.91 0.64 13.45
CA GLY A 65 -12.27 1.19 14.65
C GLY A 65 -13.19 1.99 15.58
N GLN A 66 -14.35 2.50 15.12
CA GLN A 66 -15.26 3.31 15.96
C GLN A 66 -16.19 2.48 16.87
N GLY A 67 -15.73 1.29 17.27
CA GLY A 67 -16.51 0.32 18.04
C GLY A 67 -16.16 0.20 19.51
N SER A 68 -15.22 0.96 20.08
CA SER A 68 -14.95 0.96 21.53
C SER A 68 -13.80 1.91 21.89
N ALA A 69 -14.10 3.08 22.45
CA ALA A 69 -13.29 3.81 23.45
C ALA A 69 -13.67 5.30 23.47
N SER A 70 -14.83 5.63 24.04
CA SER A 70 -14.97 6.91 24.75
C SER A 70 -14.89 6.60 26.23
N ARG A 71 -13.70 6.77 26.81
CA ARG A 71 -13.51 7.04 28.23
C ARG A 71 -12.35 8.01 28.34
N GLU A 72 -12.70 9.27 28.57
CA GLU A 72 -11.81 10.37 28.93
C GLU A 72 -11.01 10.00 30.18
N LEU A 73 -9.73 10.34 30.21
CA LEU A 73 -8.95 10.51 31.43
C LEU A 73 -8.06 11.77 31.32
N PRO A 74 -7.82 12.49 32.44
CA PRO A 74 -7.45 13.90 32.43
C PRO A 74 -5.95 14.15 32.50
N GLN A 75 -5.57 15.35 32.06
CA GLN A 75 -4.24 15.95 32.14
C GLN A 75 -3.63 15.91 33.55
N ARG A 76 -2.31 15.64 33.63
CA ARG A 76 -1.49 16.12 34.74
C ARG A 76 -0.05 16.45 34.33
N SER A 77 0.43 17.51 34.94
CA SER A 77 1.58 18.36 34.70
C SER A 77 2.91 17.88 35.28
N THR A 78 4.00 18.28 34.62
CA THR A 78 5.31 18.77 35.14
C THR A 78 6.10 17.95 36.17
N SER A 79 7.35 17.58 35.82
CA SER A 79 8.62 17.99 36.48
C SER A 79 9.80 17.14 35.96
N ARG A 80 10.80 17.78 35.30
CA ARG A 80 12.18 18.09 35.76
C ARG A 80 13.19 16.93 35.79
N ASN A 81 14.21 17.10 34.94
CA ASN A 81 15.64 16.73 34.98
C ASN A 81 16.14 15.68 35.98
N GLU A 82 16.95 14.75 35.46
CA GLU A 82 18.31 14.53 35.98
C GLU A 82 19.19 13.84 34.93
N ALA A 83 20.38 14.39 34.73
CA ALA A 83 21.40 13.96 33.81
C ALA A 83 22.35 12.98 34.52
N GLN A 84 22.69 11.85 33.88
CA GLN A 84 23.86 11.04 34.24
C GLN A 84 24.55 10.52 32.98
N ALA A 85 25.85 10.81 32.92
CA ALA A 85 26.79 10.50 31.85
C ALA A 85 27.39 9.10 32.02
N ILE A 86 27.63 8.38 30.90
CA ILE A 86 28.45 7.15 30.81
C ILE A 86 29.16 7.14 29.43
N PRO A 87 30.39 6.60 29.31
CA PRO A 87 31.45 7.12 28.43
C PRO A 87 31.56 6.46 27.05
N GLU A 88 32.34 7.15 26.20
CA GLU A 88 32.70 6.84 24.83
C GLU A 88 33.48 5.51 24.69
N SER A 89 33.15 4.73 23.65
CA SER A 89 34.05 3.71 23.09
C SER A 89 33.86 3.59 21.57
N ASP A 90 34.98 3.32 20.91
CA ASP A 90 35.31 3.52 19.50
C ASP A 90 34.35 2.93 18.45
N GLY A 91 33.99 3.74 17.45
CA GLY A 91 33.37 3.29 16.20
C GLY A 91 34.37 3.34 15.02
N PRO A 92 34.34 2.40 14.07
CA PRO A 92 35.21 2.46 12.90
C PRO A 92 34.65 3.44 11.87
N ALA A 93 35.57 4.26 11.36
CA ALA A 93 35.39 5.30 10.37
C ALA A 93 35.07 4.75 8.97
N GLY A 94 34.34 5.56 8.18
CA GLY A 94 34.54 5.66 6.73
C GLY A 94 33.38 5.22 5.83
N LEU A 95 32.27 5.98 5.82
CA LEU A 95 31.39 6.05 4.65
C LEU A 95 31.58 7.41 3.98
N SER A 96 32.28 7.39 2.84
CA SER A 96 32.55 8.57 2.02
C SER A 96 31.25 9.21 1.53
N ARG A 97 31.19 10.52 1.74
CA ARG A 97 30.11 11.45 1.39
C ARG A 97 29.94 11.57 -0.12
N GLY A 98 29.13 10.69 -0.71
CA GLY A 98 28.66 10.78 -2.10
C GLY A 98 27.50 11.78 -2.25
N SER A 99 27.56 12.60 -3.28
CA SER A 99 26.62 13.68 -3.61
C SER A 99 25.17 13.19 -3.73
N ALA A 100 24.30 13.60 -2.80
CA ALA A 100 22.89 13.23 -2.70
C ALA A 100 21.96 13.98 -3.70
N THR A 101 22.40 14.23 -4.94
CA THR A 101 21.75 15.19 -5.84
C THR A 101 20.97 14.58 -7.01
N THR A 102 21.06 13.27 -7.27
CA THR A 102 20.35 12.63 -8.42
C THR A 102 19.28 11.61 -8.03
N ASP A 103 19.04 11.37 -6.74
CA ASP A 103 18.56 10.08 -6.23
C ASP A 103 17.03 9.85 -6.24
N ASP A 104 16.21 10.84 -6.64
CA ASP A 104 14.77 10.80 -6.35
C ASP A 104 13.87 11.07 -7.57
N GLN A 105 14.41 11.30 -8.78
CA GLN A 105 13.59 11.60 -9.97
C GLN A 105 12.58 10.50 -10.34
N HIS A 106 12.79 9.27 -9.86
CA HIS A 106 11.93 8.11 -10.13
C HIS A 106 10.95 7.77 -9.00
N SER A 107 10.94 8.56 -7.92
CA SER A 107 10.05 8.34 -6.80
C SER A 107 8.59 8.61 -7.19
N PHE A 108 7.71 7.65 -6.88
CA PHE A 108 6.27 7.76 -7.14
C PHE A 108 5.67 9.06 -6.56
N VAL A 109 6.17 9.55 -5.42
CA VAL A 109 5.73 10.83 -4.83
C VAL A 109 6.01 12.04 -5.70
N ASN A 110 7.13 12.05 -6.44
CA ASN A 110 7.45 13.16 -7.35
C ASN A 110 6.51 13.15 -8.57
N ARG A 111 6.09 11.96 -9.01
CA ARG A 111 5.03 11.84 -10.03
C ARG A 111 3.67 12.27 -9.50
N LEU A 112 3.31 11.90 -8.27
CA LEU A 112 2.08 12.40 -7.62
C LEU A 112 2.08 13.94 -7.49
N ALA A 113 3.22 14.53 -7.09
CA ALA A 113 3.38 15.98 -7.04
C ALA A 113 3.25 16.62 -8.42
N ALA A 114 3.86 16.03 -9.46
CA ALA A 114 3.71 16.50 -10.84
C ALA A 114 2.25 16.46 -11.32
N PHE A 115 1.50 15.39 -10.99
CA PHE A 115 0.07 15.31 -11.29
C PHE A 115 -0.71 16.43 -10.59
N CYS A 116 -0.42 16.70 -9.31
CA CYS A 116 -1.07 17.79 -8.58
C CYS A 116 -0.82 19.15 -9.25
N HIS A 117 0.43 19.45 -9.60
CA HIS A 117 0.77 20.68 -10.32
C HIS A 117 0.08 20.79 -11.68
N GLN A 118 -0.01 19.70 -12.44
CA GLN A 118 -0.71 19.68 -13.72
C GLN A 118 -2.19 20.02 -13.54
N ILE A 119 -2.87 19.38 -12.57
CA ILE A 119 -4.28 19.61 -12.26
C ILE A 119 -4.52 21.09 -11.88
N ILE A 120 -3.67 21.64 -11.00
CA ILE A 120 -3.77 23.04 -10.56
C ILE A 120 -3.60 24.00 -11.74
N SER A 121 -2.64 23.72 -12.64
CA SER A 121 -2.35 24.58 -13.81
C SER A 121 -3.48 24.62 -14.84
N VAL A 122 -4.14 23.49 -15.08
CA VAL A 122 -5.21 23.36 -16.09
C VAL A 122 -6.48 24.05 -15.64
N ASN A 123 -6.78 24.03 -14.34
CA ASN A 123 -7.95 24.70 -13.77
C ASN A 123 -7.90 26.22 -13.95
N GLY A 124 -6.71 26.83 -14.01
CA GLY A 124 -6.56 28.26 -14.29
C GLY A 124 -6.86 28.68 -15.74
N ARG A 125 -7.05 27.74 -16.67
CA ARG A 125 -7.20 28.01 -18.11
C ARG A 125 -8.53 27.56 -18.72
N ASN A 126 -9.18 26.52 -18.18
CA ASN A 126 -10.44 25.97 -18.70
C ASN A 126 -11.44 25.68 -17.57
N HIS A 127 -12.24 26.66 -17.19
CA HIS A 127 -13.38 26.43 -16.28
C HIS A 127 -14.44 25.56 -16.97
N GLY A 128 -14.68 24.34 -16.47
CA GLY A 128 -15.99 23.68 -16.60
C GLY A 128 -16.10 22.35 -17.34
N VAL A 129 -15.02 21.73 -17.84
CA VAL A 129 -15.14 20.46 -18.60
C VAL A 129 -15.15 19.21 -17.70
N ASN A 130 -14.40 19.21 -16.60
CA ASN A 130 -14.29 18.05 -15.72
C ASN A 130 -15.25 18.13 -14.53
N ARG A 131 -16.29 17.29 -14.55
CA ARG A 131 -17.33 17.25 -13.50
C ARG A 131 -16.81 16.90 -12.10
N TYR A 132 -15.62 16.31 -11.98
CA TYR A 132 -15.02 15.93 -10.70
C TYR A 132 -14.09 17.01 -10.13
N LEU A 133 -13.69 18.02 -10.91
CA LEU A 133 -12.86 19.13 -10.43
C LEU A 133 -13.71 20.23 -9.78
N SER A 134 -14.28 19.94 -8.60
CA SER A 134 -14.93 20.95 -7.76
C SER A 134 -13.90 21.83 -7.03
N SER A 135 -14.35 22.94 -6.44
CA SER A 135 -13.52 23.80 -5.58
C SER A 135 -12.84 23.03 -4.45
N GLU A 136 -13.56 22.07 -3.86
CA GLU A 136 -13.08 21.21 -2.78
C GLU A 136 -12.01 20.24 -3.29
N ALA A 137 -12.21 19.65 -4.48
CA ALA A 137 -11.23 18.76 -5.09
C ALA A 137 -9.92 19.51 -5.42
N ILE A 138 -10.01 20.73 -5.94
CA ILE A 138 -8.84 21.57 -6.22
C ILE A 138 -8.13 21.95 -4.92
N SER A 139 -8.88 22.30 -3.87
CA SER A 139 -8.32 22.60 -2.55
C SER A 139 -7.59 21.38 -1.96
N LEU A 140 -8.17 20.18 -2.07
CA LEU A 140 -7.51 18.94 -1.69
C LEU A 140 -6.20 18.75 -2.45
N VAL A 141 -6.21 18.89 -3.78
CA VAL A 141 -5.01 18.73 -4.61
C VAL A 141 -3.93 19.75 -4.24
N SER A 142 -4.30 20.99 -3.95
CA SER A 142 -3.36 22.03 -3.49
C SER A 142 -2.73 21.66 -2.14
N HIS A 143 -3.54 21.37 -1.12
CA HIS A 143 -3.03 20.98 0.19
C HIS A 143 -2.17 19.71 0.13
N LEU A 144 -2.52 18.77 -0.75
CA LEU A 144 -1.74 17.57 -0.97
C LEU A 144 -0.37 17.88 -1.60
N SER A 145 -0.35 18.78 -2.58
CA SER A 145 0.89 19.28 -3.19
C SER A 145 1.80 19.92 -2.15
N ASP A 146 1.25 20.81 -1.31
CA ASP A 146 1.99 21.49 -0.25
C ASP A 146 2.51 20.53 0.83
N PHE A 147 1.73 19.49 1.15
CA PHE A 147 2.15 18.43 2.07
C PHE A 147 3.30 17.61 1.49
N MET A 148 3.17 17.14 0.25
CA MET A 148 4.23 16.38 -0.42
C MET A 148 5.52 17.21 -0.49
N GLN A 149 5.42 18.47 -0.91
CA GLN A 149 6.58 19.36 -1.01
C GLN A 149 7.23 19.59 0.35
N ALA A 150 6.46 19.89 1.40
CA ALA A 150 6.98 20.06 2.75
C ALA A 150 7.68 18.80 3.26
N ARG A 151 7.17 17.60 2.96
CA ARG A 151 7.80 16.33 3.33
C ARG A 151 9.08 16.05 2.55
N ILE A 152 9.15 16.45 1.28
CA ILE A 152 10.33 16.32 0.42
C ILE A 152 11.42 17.33 0.82
N GLU A 153 11.06 18.56 1.19
CA GLU A 153 11.98 19.66 1.51
C GLU A 153 12.50 19.64 2.95
N SER A 154 11.65 19.31 3.94
CA SER A 154 12.01 19.33 5.38
C SER A 154 13.24 18.47 5.72
N ARG A 155 13.60 17.50 4.86
CA ARG A 155 14.80 16.68 5.04
C ARG A 155 16.02 17.15 4.27
N SER A 156 15.84 17.85 3.15
CA SER A 156 16.96 18.52 2.46
C SER A 156 17.64 19.51 3.41
N ALA A 157 16.86 20.18 4.28
CA ALA A 157 17.37 21.08 5.32
C ALA A 157 18.05 20.35 6.50
N ALA A 158 17.52 19.21 6.95
CA ALA A 158 18.10 18.43 8.05
C ALA A 158 19.48 17.85 7.69
N ASN A 159 19.70 17.48 6.42
CA ASN A 159 21.00 16.98 5.94
C ASN A 159 22.08 18.07 5.83
N SER A 160 21.71 19.36 5.82
CA SER A 160 22.65 20.49 5.81
C SER A 160 23.06 20.97 7.21
N SER A 161 22.28 20.66 8.24
CA SER A 161 22.58 20.98 9.64
C SER A 161 23.03 19.71 10.36
N GLY A 162 24.35 19.46 10.43
CA GLY A 162 24.93 18.27 11.07
C GLY A 162 24.75 18.22 12.59
N GLY A 163 23.52 18.03 13.07
CA GLY A 163 23.18 18.02 14.50
C GLY A 163 22.20 16.90 14.86
N ASP A 164 22.69 16.01 15.74
CA ASP A 164 22.03 15.19 16.76
C ASP A 164 20.82 14.30 16.39
N THR A 165 20.93 13.03 16.80
CA THR A 165 19.93 11.97 16.73
C THR A 165 18.79 12.20 17.73
N GLY A 166 18.06 13.31 17.58
CA GLY A 166 16.81 13.61 18.30
C GLY A 166 15.58 13.13 17.53
N GLU A 167 14.56 12.67 18.26
CA GLU A 167 13.25 12.21 17.76
C GLU A 167 12.73 12.98 16.54
N LYS A 168 12.37 12.24 15.47
CA LYS A 168 11.78 12.70 14.21
C LYS A 168 10.51 13.51 14.45
N THR A 169 10.63 14.78 14.80
CA THR A 169 9.48 15.68 14.96
C THR A 169 9.13 16.25 13.59
N GLU A 170 7.96 15.88 13.07
CA GLU A 170 7.39 16.46 11.85
C GLU A 170 7.33 18.00 12.01
N SER A 171 7.78 18.75 11.00
CA SER A 171 7.65 20.21 11.02
C SER A 171 6.20 20.62 11.20
N VAL A 172 5.95 21.66 11.99
CA VAL A 172 4.61 22.22 12.24
C VAL A 172 3.89 22.54 10.91
N ASP A 173 4.63 23.00 9.90
CA ASP A 173 4.07 23.32 8.59
C ASP A 173 3.67 22.06 7.81
N ALA A 174 4.50 21.00 7.86
CA ALA A 174 4.17 19.71 7.27
C ALA A 174 2.94 19.07 7.95
N ALA A 175 2.85 19.16 9.28
CA ALA A 175 1.70 18.71 10.05
C ALA A 175 0.42 19.48 9.68
N ARG A 176 0.53 20.80 9.44
CA ARG A 176 -0.59 21.64 9.01
C ARG A 176 -1.09 21.24 7.62
N HIS A 177 -0.19 21.09 6.64
CA HIS A 177 -0.57 20.65 5.30
C HIS A 177 -1.15 19.23 5.31
N ARG A 178 -0.60 18.34 6.13
CA ARG A 178 -1.14 16.99 6.35
C ARG A 178 -2.59 17.03 6.83
N LEU A 179 -2.88 17.83 7.86
CA LEU A 179 -4.24 17.95 8.40
C LEU A 179 -5.21 18.53 7.37
N ALA A 180 -4.80 19.56 6.63
CA ALA A 180 -5.62 20.15 5.57
C ALA A 180 -5.92 19.16 4.44
N ALA A 181 -4.92 18.36 4.02
CA ALA A 181 -5.10 17.31 3.03
C ALA A 181 -6.02 16.18 3.55
N LEU A 182 -5.95 15.81 4.83
CA LEU A 182 -6.85 14.81 5.43
C LEU A 182 -8.30 15.30 5.51
N VAL A 183 -8.52 16.59 5.82
CA VAL A 183 -9.85 17.20 5.80
C VAL A 183 -10.43 17.17 4.39
N GLY A 184 -9.66 17.64 3.39
CA GLY A 184 -10.09 17.61 1.99
C GLY A 184 -10.32 16.19 1.48
N LEU A 185 -9.50 15.21 1.90
CA LEU A 185 -9.70 13.80 1.56
C LEU A 185 -11.03 13.29 2.12
N ASN A 186 -11.36 13.61 3.37
CA ASN A 186 -12.63 13.19 3.99
C ASN A 186 -13.85 13.78 3.25
N GLU A 187 -13.75 15.04 2.81
CA GLU A 187 -14.79 15.68 1.99
C GLU A 187 -14.92 15.01 0.61
N ALA A 188 -13.80 14.80 -0.09
CA ALA A 188 -13.78 14.12 -1.38
C ALA A 188 -14.33 12.69 -1.28
N LEU A 189 -14.04 11.96 -0.21
CA LEU A 189 -14.58 10.62 0.03
C LEU A 189 -16.10 10.61 0.27
N ARG A 190 -16.66 11.63 0.92
CA ARG A 190 -18.12 11.74 1.13
C ARG A 190 -18.89 11.87 -0.18
N GLU A 191 -18.30 12.57 -1.14
CA GLU A 191 -18.86 12.76 -2.48
C GLU A 191 -18.44 11.67 -3.46
N ALA A 192 -17.65 10.67 -3.01
CA ALA A 192 -17.01 9.68 -3.87
C ALA A 192 -16.31 10.34 -5.08
N ASN A 193 -15.49 11.37 -4.81
CA ASN A 193 -14.73 12.05 -5.84
C ASN A 193 -13.44 11.27 -6.16
N PRO A 194 -13.17 10.91 -7.42
CA PRO A 194 -12.04 10.07 -7.78
C PRO A 194 -10.68 10.75 -7.57
N PHE A 195 -10.60 12.08 -7.47
CA PHE A 195 -9.35 12.77 -7.11
C PHE A 195 -8.88 12.45 -5.68
N ALA A 196 -9.75 11.89 -4.83
CA ALA A 196 -9.33 11.33 -3.55
C ALA A 196 -8.30 10.20 -3.71
N LEU A 197 -8.21 9.54 -4.88
CA LEU A 197 -7.18 8.52 -5.15
C LEU A 197 -5.76 9.08 -5.12
N LEU A 198 -5.55 10.36 -5.50
CA LEU A 198 -4.24 11.01 -5.36
C LEU A 198 -3.83 11.08 -3.88
N ALA A 199 -4.74 11.54 -3.04
CA ALA A 199 -4.50 11.63 -1.60
C ALA A 199 -4.34 10.24 -0.98
N ILE A 200 -5.18 9.27 -1.34
CA ILE A 200 -5.02 7.88 -0.87
C ILE A 200 -3.66 7.32 -1.30
N ALA A 201 -3.21 7.54 -2.54
CA ALA A 201 -1.91 7.07 -3.02
C ALA A 201 -0.74 7.75 -2.29
N ALA A 202 -0.82 9.06 -2.06
CA ALA A 202 0.19 9.82 -1.33
C ALA A 202 0.25 9.41 0.15
N PHE A 203 -0.89 9.25 0.82
CA PHE A 203 -0.94 8.75 2.19
C PHE A 203 -0.52 7.27 2.27
N ALA A 204 -0.93 6.42 1.34
CA ALA A 204 -0.45 5.04 1.27
C ALA A 204 1.07 5.00 1.12
N PHE A 205 1.62 5.87 0.28
CA PHE A 205 3.05 6.09 0.18
C PHE A 205 3.59 6.46 1.56
N PHE A 206 3.26 7.62 2.14
CA PHE A 206 3.76 8.11 3.45
C PHE A 206 3.47 7.24 4.67
N GLU A 207 2.39 6.48 4.71
CA GLU A 207 2.09 5.56 5.82
C GLU A 207 2.86 4.25 5.66
N VAL A 208 3.14 3.77 4.45
CA VAL A 208 4.16 2.71 4.23
C VAL A 208 5.54 3.18 4.71
N TYR A 209 5.78 4.50 4.72
CA TYR A 209 6.98 5.11 5.29
C TYR A 209 7.02 5.23 6.80
N ASP A 210 5.90 5.16 7.50
CA ASP A 210 5.84 5.36 8.95
C ASP A 210 5.29 4.13 9.71
N SER A 211 4.92 3.05 9.01
CA SER A 211 4.32 1.84 9.58
C SER A 211 5.18 0.57 9.42
N ALA A 212 4.67 -0.55 9.94
CA ALA A 212 5.29 -1.86 9.78
C ALA A 212 5.34 -2.28 8.30
N PHE A 213 6.50 -2.76 7.84
CA PHE A 213 6.68 -3.22 6.47
C PHE A 213 5.72 -4.37 6.18
N GLY A 214 4.85 -4.20 5.19
CA GLY A 214 3.77 -5.14 4.94
C GLY A 214 2.37 -4.57 5.21
N GLU A 215 2.16 -3.52 6.00
CA GLU A 215 0.81 -3.11 6.45
C GLU A 215 0.11 -2.02 5.60
N TRP A 216 0.02 -2.20 4.29
CA TRP A 216 -0.43 -1.19 3.32
C TRP A 216 -1.93 -1.34 3.01
N GLN A 217 -2.51 -2.46 3.43
CA GLN A 217 -3.83 -2.93 3.01
C GLN A 217 -4.95 -1.90 3.27
N ARG A 218 -4.88 -1.15 4.38
CA ARG A 218 -5.95 -0.22 4.77
C ARG A 218 -6.20 0.87 3.72
N HIS A 219 -5.13 1.43 3.13
CA HIS A 219 -5.27 2.39 2.04
C HIS A 219 -5.75 1.74 0.76
N LEU A 220 -5.24 0.55 0.47
CA LEU A 220 -5.59 -0.19 -0.75
C LEU A 220 -7.07 -0.58 -0.76
N TYR A 221 -7.64 -1.02 0.38
CA TYR A 221 -9.08 -1.26 0.50
C TYR A 221 -9.91 0.02 0.30
N GLY A 222 -9.43 1.16 0.81
CA GLY A 222 -10.05 2.47 0.59
C GLY A 222 -10.05 2.86 -0.89
N ALA A 223 -8.89 2.74 -1.56
CA ALA A 223 -8.76 2.99 -3.00
C ALA A 223 -9.65 2.05 -3.83
N ARG A 224 -9.64 0.75 -3.50
CA ARG A 224 -10.50 -0.24 -4.16
C ARG A 224 -11.97 0.11 -4.04
N SER A 225 -12.43 0.43 -2.83
CA SER A 225 -13.83 0.80 -2.57
C SER A 225 -14.25 2.07 -3.31
N LEU A 226 -13.33 3.03 -3.45
CA LEU A 226 -13.57 4.25 -4.23
C LEU A 226 -13.63 3.94 -5.72
N LEU A 227 -12.73 3.11 -6.25
CA LEU A 227 -12.77 2.66 -7.65
C LEU A 227 -14.06 1.92 -7.99
N ASP A 228 -14.55 1.05 -7.10
CA ASP A 228 -15.82 0.33 -7.30
C ASP A 228 -17.05 1.26 -7.42
N CYS A 229 -16.93 2.53 -6.98
CA CYS A 229 -17.96 3.55 -7.19
C CYS A 229 -18.00 4.08 -8.63
N HIS A 230 -16.91 3.93 -9.39
CA HIS A 230 -16.74 4.55 -10.71
C HIS A 230 -16.54 3.54 -11.85
N CYS A 231 -15.85 2.44 -11.59
CA CYS A 231 -15.49 1.45 -12.61
C CYS A 231 -15.62 0.02 -12.06
N ARG A 232 -16.09 -0.89 -12.89
CA ARG A 232 -16.22 -2.34 -12.65
C ARG A 232 -15.54 -3.19 -13.73
N SER A 233 -14.94 -2.53 -14.71
CA SER A 233 -14.23 -3.16 -15.80
C SER A 233 -13.04 -2.31 -16.22
N ARG A 234 -12.12 -2.94 -16.96
CA ARG A 234 -10.95 -2.26 -17.53
C ARG A 234 -11.35 -1.08 -18.43
N ALA A 235 -12.37 -1.26 -19.27
CA ALA A 235 -12.83 -0.20 -20.17
C ALA A 235 -13.38 1.02 -19.42
N GLU A 236 -14.10 0.81 -18.32
CA GLU A 236 -14.61 1.90 -17.48
C GLU A 236 -13.47 2.60 -16.71
N LEU A 237 -12.41 1.87 -16.33
CA LEU A 237 -11.22 2.45 -15.71
C LEU A 237 -10.43 3.29 -16.73
N GLU A 238 -10.32 2.84 -17.97
CA GLU A 238 -9.71 3.58 -19.08
C GLU A 238 -10.48 4.89 -19.34
N ASP A 239 -11.81 4.84 -19.44
CA ASP A 239 -12.68 6.04 -19.56
C ASP A 239 -12.48 7.02 -18.39
N LEU A 240 -12.46 6.52 -17.15
CA LEU A 240 -12.21 7.36 -15.98
C LEU A 240 -10.81 8.01 -16.01
N SER A 241 -9.82 7.32 -16.58
CA SER A 241 -8.44 7.81 -16.66
C SER A 241 -8.27 9.00 -17.61
N GLU A 242 -9.17 9.16 -18.59
CA GLU A 242 -9.21 10.35 -19.45
C GLU A 242 -9.58 11.60 -18.65
N THR A 243 -10.36 11.42 -17.56
CA THR A 243 -10.84 12.50 -16.72
C THR A 243 -9.92 12.77 -15.52
N VAL A 244 -9.29 11.74 -14.97
CA VAL A 244 -8.48 11.83 -13.74
C VAL A 244 -7.00 11.67 -14.08
N THR A 245 -6.30 12.80 -14.11
CA THR A 245 -4.87 12.85 -14.40
C THR A 245 -4.07 11.89 -13.52
N GLY A 246 -3.30 11.01 -14.14
CA GLY A 246 -2.41 10.07 -13.44
C GLY A 246 -3.10 8.83 -12.86
N LEU A 247 -4.41 8.64 -13.07
CA LEU A 247 -5.17 7.52 -12.52
C LEU A 247 -4.56 6.16 -12.86
N THR A 248 -4.24 5.94 -14.13
CA THR A 248 -3.64 4.68 -14.62
C THR A 248 -2.37 4.34 -13.86
N GLU A 249 -1.49 5.32 -13.65
CA GLU A 249 -0.24 5.12 -12.92
C GLU A 249 -0.50 4.87 -11.42
N ILE A 250 -1.44 5.59 -10.82
CA ILE A 250 -1.84 5.38 -9.42
C ILE A 250 -2.32 3.95 -9.23
N VAL A 251 -3.27 3.48 -10.06
CA VAL A 251 -3.81 2.13 -9.96
C VAL A 251 -2.73 1.08 -10.21
N ALA A 252 -1.86 1.27 -11.23
CA ALA A 252 -0.73 0.40 -11.49
C ALA A 252 0.19 0.23 -10.25
N ARG A 253 0.47 1.33 -9.54
CA ARG A 253 1.27 1.30 -8.31
C ARG A 253 0.54 0.61 -7.17
N LEU A 254 -0.77 0.84 -7.02
CA LEU A 254 -1.59 0.20 -5.99
C LEU A 254 -1.70 -1.31 -6.18
N VAL A 255 -1.89 -1.81 -7.41
CA VAL A 255 -1.96 -3.26 -7.68
C VAL A 255 -0.59 -3.95 -7.53
N TRP A 256 0.49 -3.25 -7.86
CA TRP A 256 1.86 -3.69 -7.57
C TRP A 256 2.08 -3.84 -6.06
N PHE A 257 1.67 -2.83 -5.29
CA PHE A 257 1.75 -2.80 -3.84
C PHE A 257 0.86 -3.85 -3.16
N ASP A 258 -0.34 -4.11 -3.68
CA ASP A 258 -1.22 -5.16 -3.21
C ASP A 258 -0.55 -6.53 -3.28
N THR A 259 0.01 -6.83 -4.45
CA THR A 259 0.66 -8.11 -4.75
C THR A 259 1.94 -8.27 -3.92
N LEU A 260 2.83 -7.28 -3.95
CA LEU A 260 4.07 -7.30 -3.17
C LEU A 260 3.83 -7.35 -1.66
N GLY A 261 2.81 -6.66 -1.17
CA GLY A 261 2.40 -6.72 0.24
C GLY A 261 1.92 -8.11 0.63
N ALA A 262 1.15 -8.79 -0.23
CA ALA A 262 0.70 -10.15 0.02
C ALA A 262 1.87 -11.13 0.09
N ILE A 263 2.86 -10.98 -0.79
CA ILE A 263 4.09 -11.77 -0.78
C ILE A 263 4.90 -11.54 0.51
N ALA A 264 5.13 -10.27 0.89
CA ALA A 264 5.88 -9.94 2.09
C ALA A 264 5.21 -10.48 3.37
N ARG A 265 3.88 -10.40 3.47
CA ARG A 265 3.12 -10.92 4.62
C ARG A 265 2.86 -12.43 4.55
N GLN A 266 3.15 -13.08 3.41
CA GLN A 266 2.78 -14.46 3.12
C GLN A 266 1.26 -14.72 3.27
N THR A 267 0.42 -13.73 2.96
CA THR A 267 -1.04 -13.85 3.04
C THR A 267 -1.64 -14.36 1.75
N THR A 268 -2.81 -14.99 1.83
CA THR A 268 -3.62 -15.37 0.65
C THR A 268 -4.63 -14.29 0.29
N GLY A 269 -4.91 -14.17 -1.00
CA GLY A 269 -5.87 -13.23 -1.55
C GLY A 269 -5.29 -11.85 -1.81
N LEU A 270 -5.90 -11.19 -2.80
CA LEU A 270 -5.51 -9.88 -3.30
C LEU A 270 -6.70 -8.93 -3.20
N ILE A 271 -6.43 -7.65 -2.95
CA ILE A 271 -7.46 -6.61 -2.76
C ILE A 271 -8.07 -6.20 -4.10
N PHE A 272 -7.24 -6.08 -5.13
CA PHE A 272 -7.68 -5.74 -6.48
C PHE A 272 -7.98 -7.01 -7.27
N ASP A 273 -8.91 -6.91 -8.23
CA ASP A 273 -9.21 -8.01 -9.16
C ASP A 273 -8.18 -8.06 -10.32
N ASP A 274 -8.15 -9.17 -11.05
CA ASP A 274 -7.27 -9.37 -12.21
C ASP A 274 -7.46 -8.31 -13.29
N TRP A 275 -8.69 -7.84 -13.50
CA TRP A 275 -8.94 -6.79 -14.51
C TRP A 275 -8.28 -5.45 -14.16
N HIS A 276 -8.06 -5.15 -12.87
CA HIS A 276 -7.28 -3.97 -12.48
C HIS A 276 -5.81 -4.15 -12.83
N ARG A 277 -5.28 -5.37 -12.71
CA ARG A 277 -3.87 -5.70 -13.03
C ARG A 277 -3.59 -5.65 -14.52
N GLY A 278 -4.60 -5.79 -15.36
CA GLY A 278 -4.46 -5.60 -16.81
C GLY A 278 -3.89 -4.23 -17.20
N ILE A 279 -3.95 -3.23 -16.32
CA ILE A 279 -3.38 -1.90 -16.58
C ILE A 279 -1.84 -1.89 -16.57
N LEU A 280 -1.21 -2.92 -15.99
CA LEU A 280 0.23 -3.10 -16.03
C LEU A 280 0.66 -3.43 -17.45
N ASN A 281 1.75 -2.80 -17.91
CA ASN A 281 2.28 -2.95 -19.25
C ASN A 281 3.81 -3.01 -19.22
N ASP A 282 4.42 -3.27 -20.37
CA ASP A 282 5.87 -3.36 -20.51
C ASP A 282 6.61 -2.12 -19.98
N ALA A 283 6.04 -0.92 -20.16
CA ALA A 283 6.65 0.31 -19.67
C ALA A 283 6.67 0.34 -18.13
N PHE A 284 5.62 -0.15 -17.47
CA PHE A 284 5.60 -0.30 -16.02
C PHE A 284 6.66 -1.29 -15.54
N PHE A 285 6.73 -2.48 -16.14
CA PHE A 285 7.70 -3.52 -15.78
C PHE A 285 9.16 -3.08 -15.99
N LYS A 286 9.43 -2.32 -17.06
CA LYS A 286 10.73 -1.68 -17.29
C LYS A 286 11.09 -0.65 -16.21
N VAL A 287 10.11 0.05 -15.65
CA VAL A 287 10.33 1.04 -14.58
C VAL A 287 10.59 0.35 -13.24
N VAL A 288 9.86 -0.72 -12.91
CA VAL A 288 10.05 -1.43 -11.62
C VAL A 288 11.20 -2.44 -11.64
N GLY A 289 11.77 -2.74 -12.82
CA GLY A 289 12.89 -3.67 -12.95
C GLY A 289 12.50 -5.11 -12.61
N CYS A 290 11.29 -5.52 -12.99
CA CYS A 290 10.75 -6.86 -12.76
C CYS A 290 10.10 -7.34 -14.06
N HIS A 291 10.34 -8.59 -14.43
CA HIS A 291 9.67 -9.18 -15.59
C HIS A 291 8.21 -9.52 -15.27
N GLU A 292 7.35 -9.45 -16.29
CA GLU A 292 5.93 -9.81 -16.20
C GLU A 292 5.74 -11.26 -15.70
N ASP A 293 6.48 -12.22 -16.25
CA ASP A 293 6.44 -13.63 -15.85
C ASP A 293 6.69 -13.85 -14.34
N THR A 294 7.57 -13.03 -13.78
CA THR A 294 7.96 -13.07 -12.37
C THR A 294 6.86 -12.46 -11.51
N PHE A 295 6.23 -11.39 -12.01
CA PHE A 295 5.09 -10.78 -11.34
C PHE A 295 3.84 -11.66 -11.38
N ASP A 296 3.58 -12.36 -12.48
CA ASP A 296 2.51 -13.35 -12.60
C ASP A 296 2.68 -14.48 -11.59
N LEU A 297 3.92 -14.91 -11.36
CA LEU A 297 4.20 -15.88 -10.31
C LEU A 297 3.92 -15.31 -8.91
N PHE A 298 4.18 -14.03 -8.65
CA PHE A 298 3.77 -13.41 -7.37
C PHE A 298 2.24 -13.39 -7.22
N ILE A 299 1.49 -13.10 -8.27
CA ILE A 299 0.01 -13.16 -8.25
C ILE A 299 -0.44 -14.59 -7.95
N TYR A 300 0.13 -15.57 -8.65
CA TYR A 300 -0.16 -16.99 -8.43
C TYR A 300 0.09 -17.37 -6.97
N VAL A 301 1.28 -17.04 -6.42
CA VAL A 301 1.65 -17.32 -5.03
C VAL A 301 0.72 -16.64 -4.03
N ALA A 302 0.32 -15.40 -4.28
CA ALA A 302 -0.61 -14.68 -3.42
C ALA A 302 -2.01 -15.30 -3.44
N ASN A 303 -2.40 -16.00 -4.51
CA ASN A 303 -3.68 -16.70 -4.62
C ASN A 303 -3.60 -18.20 -4.32
N MET A 304 -2.41 -18.76 -4.06
CA MET A 304 -2.27 -20.18 -3.72
C MET A 304 -2.96 -20.51 -2.40
N ASP A 305 -3.77 -21.56 -2.43
CA ASP A 305 -4.33 -22.17 -1.22
C ASP A 305 -3.27 -22.99 -0.46
N GLU A 306 -3.52 -23.26 0.82
CA GLU A 306 -2.62 -24.01 1.71
C GLU A 306 -2.37 -25.45 1.24
N ALA A 307 -3.28 -26.02 0.44
CA ALA A 307 -3.19 -27.38 -0.13
C ALA A 307 -2.36 -27.47 -1.43
N SER A 308 -1.47 -26.51 -1.69
CA SER A 308 -0.73 -26.39 -2.96
C SER A 308 0.24 -27.56 -3.20
N ASN A 309 0.35 -27.99 -4.47
CA ASN A 309 1.20 -29.10 -4.92
C ASN A 309 2.70 -28.79 -4.69
N PRO A 310 3.38 -29.48 -3.74
CA PRO A 310 4.78 -29.20 -3.40
C PRO A 310 5.75 -29.37 -4.59
N VAL A 311 5.51 -30.39 -5.43
CA VAL A 311 6.34 -30.66 -6.61
C VAL A 311 6.19 -29.54 -7.63
N GLY A 312 4.95 -29.10 -7.89
CA GLY A 312 4.68 -27.98 -8.77
C GLY A 312 5.34 -26.68 -8.29
N SER A 313 5.26 -26.41 -6.98
CA SER A 313 5.92 -25.26 -6.36
C SER A 313 7.45 -25.32 -6.51
N CYS A 314 8.08 -26.47 -6.31
CA CYS A 314 9.52 -26.65 -6.55
C CYS A 314 9.89 -26.36 -8.02
N ILE A 315 9.09 -26.83 -8.99
CA ILE A 315 9.33 -26.59 -10.42
C ILE A 315 9.23 -25.09 -10.73
N LEU A 316 8.22 -24.39 -10.23
CA LEU A 316 8.06 -22.93 -10.42
C LEU A 316 9.23 -22.15 -9.82
N ALA A 317 9.71 -22.54 -8.63
CA ALA A 317 10.89 -21.92 -8.03
C ALA A 317 12.16 -22.19 -8.86
N MET A 318 12.35 -23.43 -9.33
CA MET A 318 13.47 -23.81 -10.20
C MET A 318 13.47 -23.01 -11.51
N GLU A 319 12.31 -22.83 -12.13
CA GLU A 319 12.17 -22.06 -13.36
C GLU A 319 12.67 -20.61 -13.20
N GLN A 320 12.35 -19.96 -12.08
CA GLN A 320 12.87 -18.61 -11.80
C GLN A 320 14.38 -18.60 -11.59
N LEU A 321 14.93 -19.58 -10.87
CA LEU A 321 16.36 -19.66 -10.60
C LEU A 321 17.19 -20.00 -11.85
N LEU A 322 16.64 -20.81 -12.77
CA LEU A 322 17.29 -21.15 -14.04
C LEU A 322 17.33 -19.98 -15.04
N ARG A 323 16.43 -19.00 -14.87
CA ARG A 323 16.37 -17.78 -15.70
C ARG A 323 17.27 -16.64 -15.18
N LEU A 324 18.06 -16.88 -14.14
CA LEU A 324 19.03 -15.90 -13.65
C LEU A 324 20.15 -15.71 -14.68
N ASP A 325 20.34 -14.47 -15.11
CA ASP A 325 21.47 -14.10 -15.97
C ASP A 325 22.59 -13.51 -15.12
N ALA A 326 23.59 -14.33 -14.78
CA ALA A 326 24.74 -13.86 -14.00
C ALA A 326 25.70 -12.96 -14.80
N SER A 327 25.55 -12.89 -16.13
CA SER A 327 26.38 -12.07 -17.01
C SER A 327 25.85 -10.64 -17.16
N ASP A 328 24.54 -10.44 -16.96
CA ASP A 328 23.92 -9.12 -16.98
C ASP A 328 24.18 -8.38 -15.65
N SER A 329 25.26 -7.61 -15.64
CA SER A 329 25.66 -6.73 -14.53
C SER A 329 25.00 -5.35 -14.58
N THR A 330 24.06 -5.11 -15.51
CA THR A 330 23.34 -3.84 -15.54
C THR A 330 22.43 -3.71 -14.32
N ASP A 331 22.16 -2.47 -13.91
CA ASP A 331 21.19 -2.15 -12.85
C ASP A 331 19.83 -2.86 -13.04
N TRP A 332 19.38 -3.00 -14.29
CA TRP A 332 18.14 -3.69 -14.62
C TRP A 332 18.27 -5.22 -14.48
N GLY A 333 19.36 -5.81 -14.97
CA GLY A 333 19.68 -7.23 -14.79
C GLY A 333 19.78 -7.63 -13.32
N LEU A 334 20.43 -6.79 -12.51
CA LEU A 334 20.50 -6.94 -11.06
C LEU A 334 19.10 -6.94 -10.43
N SER A 335 18.28 -5.93 -10.75
CA SER A 335 16.90 -5.83 -10.23
C SER A 335 16.04 -7.04 -10.61
N THR A 336 16.03 -7.43 -11.89
CA THR A 336 15.23 -8.55 -12.36
C THR A 336 15.67 -9.87 -11.74
N ASN A 337 16.98 -10.12 -11.63
CA ASN A 337 17.52 -11.28 -10.93
C ASN A 337 17.12 -11.30 -9.44
N ALA A 338 17.10 -10.14 -8.76
CA ALA A 338 16.64 -10.05 -7.38
C ALA A 338 15.16 -10.45 -7.25
N HIS A 339 14.31 -9.99 -8.16
CA HIS A 339 12.89 -10.38 -8.20
C HIS A 339 12.70 -11.87 -8.50
N ARG A 340 13.49 -12.48 -9.39
CA ARG A 340 13.45 -13.93 -9.65
C ARG A 340 13.81 -14.75 -8.41
N CYS A 341 14.88 -14.37 -7.71
CA CYS A 341 15.23 -15.00 -6.44
C CYS A 341 14.13 -14.81 -5.38
N ALA A 342 13.54 -13.61 -5.30
CA ALA A 342 12.44 -13.33 -4.39
C ALA A 342 11.19 -14.19 -4.69
N ALA A 343 10.87 -14.40 -5.96
CA ALA A 343 9.78 -15.27 -6.39
C ALA A 343 10.05 -16.73 -5.99
N ALA A 344 11.28 -17.22 -6.19
CA ALA A 344 11.67 -18.56 -5.72
C ALA A 344 11.52 -18.70 -4.20
N ILE A 345 11.97 -17.73 -3.40
CA ILE A 345 11.79 -17.73 -1.94
C ILE A 345 10.30 -17.71 -1.57
N ALA A 346 9.50 -16.89 -2.24
CA ALA A 346 8.07 -16.76 -1.98
C ALA A 346 7.30 -18.06 -2.24
N VAL A 347 7.60 -18.75 -3.35
CA VAL A 347 7.01 -20.05 -3.69
C VAL A 347 7.44 -21.12 -2.68
N LEU A 348 8.74 -21.24 -2.42
CA LEU A 348 9.28 -22.23 -1.48
C LEU A 348 8.74 -22.01 -0.06
N GLY A 349 8.56 -20.76 0.36
CA GLY A 349 8.00 -20.42 1.68
C GLY A 349 6.56 -20.91 1.90
N ARG A 350 5.83 -21.29 0.84
CA ARG A 350 4.47 -21.82 0.92
C ARG A 350 4.41 -23.33 1.11
N ILE A 351 5.52 -24.05 0.88
CA ILE A 351 5.57 -25.50 1.04
C ILE A 351 5.68 -25.84 2.54
N ARG A 352 4.70 -26.58 3.07
CA ARG A 352 4.65 -27.03 4.47
C ARG A 352 5.16 -28.46 4.68
N GLU A 353 5.47 -29.19 3.60
CA GLU A 353 5.87 -30.59 3.67
C GLU A 353 7.27 -30.76 4.30
N GLU A 354 7.37 -31.59 5.34
CA GLU A 354 8.61 -31.79 6.10
C GLU A 354 9.67 -32.62 5.34
N THR A 355 9.23 -33.54 4.47
CA THR A 355 10.10 -34.44 3.69
C THR A 355 11.07 -33.69 2.78
N THR A 356 10.67 -32.50 2.30
CA THR A 356 11.47 -31.66 1.41
C THR A 356 12.18 -30.52 2.14
N ALA A 357 12.06 -30.43 3.48
CA ALA A 357 12.49 -29.27 4.26
C ALA A 357 13.97 -28.92 4.08
N MET A 358 14.86 -29.92 4.07
CA MET A 358 16.30 -29.69 3.89
C MET A 358 16.64 -29.12 2.51
N SER A 359 16.17 -29.76 1.44
CA SER A 359 16.41 -29.32 0.07
C SER A 359 15.80 -27.95 -0.21
N ARG A 360 14.60 -27.72 0.32
CA ARG A 360 13.90 -26.42 0.27
C ARG A 360 14.71 -25.33 0.97
N GLN A 361 15.19 -25.60 2.19
CA GLN A 361 16.00 -24.64 2.95
C GLN A 361 17.31 -24.32 2.24
N SER A 362 17.96 -25.32 1.63
CA SER A 362 19.18 -25.10 0.84
C SER A 362 18.92 -24.22 -0.38
N ALA A 363 17.84 -24.48 -1.14
CA ALA A 363 17.48 -23.66 -2.29
C ALA A 363 17.12 -22.22 -1.89
N MET A 364 16.36 -22.05 -0.79
CA MET A 364 16.07 -20.72 -0.23
C MET A 364 17.35 -20.00 0.18
N ALA A 365 18.28 -20.67 0.87
CA ALA A 365 19.56 -20.07 1.28
C ALA A 365 20.40 -19.63 0.07
N SER A 366 20.44 -20.41 -1.02
CA SER A 366 21.11 -20.00 -2.27
C SER A 366 20.45 -18.77 -2.92
N ALA A 367 19.13 -18.68 -2.89
CA ALA A 367 18.41 -17.51 -3.39
C ALA A 367 18.63 -16.27 -2.51
N VAL A 368 18.66 -16.43 -1.18
CA VAL A 368 18.98 -15.37 -0.21
C VAL A 368 20.39 -14.85 -0.47
N GLU A 369 21.37 -15.74 -0.61
CA GLU A 369 22.76 -15.39 -0.90
C GLU A 369 22.87 -14.57 -2.19
N ARG A 370 22.17 -14.98 -3.24
CA ARG A 370 22.14 -14.23 -4.50
C ARG A 370 21.54 -12.84 -4.36
N ILE A 371 20.43 -12.70 -3.61
CA ILE A 371 19.84 -11.38 -3.33
C ILE A 371 20.82 -10.49 -2.56
N CYS A 372 21.50 -11.02 -1.54
CA CYS A 372 22.49 -10.26 -0.76
C CYS A 372 23.66 -9.79 -1.64
N GLN A 373 24.15 -10.63 -2.56
CA GLN A 373 25.18 -10.27 -3.53
C GLN A 373 24.71 -9.18 -4.49
N ILE A 374 23.48 -9.29 -5.01
CA ILE A 374 22.87 -8.28 -5.87
C ILE A 374 22.72 -6.94 -5.14
N ILE A 375 22.20 -6.95 -3.92
CA ILE A 375 22.07 -5.75 -3.07
C ILE A 375 23.42 -5.08 -2.86
N ALA A 376 24.47 -5.87 -2.59
CA ALA A 376 25.82 -5.35 -2.40
C ALA A 376 26.44 -4.78 -3.68
N ALA A 377 26.08 -5.33 -4.85
CA ALA A 377 26.57 -4.89 -6.14
C ALA A 377 25.79 -3.71 -6.74
N THR A 378 24.53 -3.52 -6.35
CA THR A 378 23.68 -2.48 -6.94
C THR A 378 24.00 -1.10 -6.36
N PRO A 379 24.35 -0.10 -7.20
CA PRO A 379 24.55 1.26 -6.73
C PRO A 379 23.28 1.81 -6.07
N SER A 380 23.42 2.54 -4.96
CA SER A 380 22.26 3.19 -4.31
C SER A 380 21.58 4.22 -5.21
N SER A 381 22.32 4.78 -6.18
CA SER A 381 21.82 5.70 -7.20
C SER A 381 20.98 5.03 -8.29
N SER A 382 20.88 3.70 -8.28
CA SER A 382 20.08 2.97 -9.25
C SER A 382 18.60 3.27 -9.07
N GLN A 383 17.89 3.56 -10.16
CA GLN A 383 16.43 3.74 -10.13
C GLN A 383 15.68 2.51 -9.60
N PHE A 384 16.27 1.32 -9.70
CA PHE A 384 15.66 0.07 -9.27
C PHE A 384 15.91 -0.24 -7.80
N TYR A 385 16.83 0.45 -7.14
CA TYR A 385 17.20 0.19 -5.74
C TYR A 385 15.97 0.21 -4.82
N ILE A 386 15.07 1.18 -5.03
CA ILE A 386 13.83 1.34 -4.27
C ILE A 386 12.77 0.26 -4.55
N HIS A 387 12.90 -0.47 -5.67
CA HIS A 387 11.98 -1.53 -6.11
C HIS A 387 12.39 -2.91 -5.58
N MET A 388 13.62 -3.06 -5.10
CA MET A 388 14.12 -4.30 -4.47
C MET A 388 13.69 -4.51 -3.00
N ALA A 389 12.71 -3.76 -2.50
CA ALA A 389 12.32 -3.81 -1.09
C ALA A 389 11.76 -5.17 -0.65
N VAL A 390 10.93 -5.81 -1.49
CA VAL A 390 10.43 -7.16 -1.20
C VAL A 390 11.53 -8.22 -1.33
N PRO A 391 12.38 -8.23 -2.38
CA PRO A 391 13.57 -9.08 -2.40
C PRO A 391 14.43 -8.95 -1.13
N ALA A 392 14.78 -7.73 -0.73
CA ALA A 392 15.57 -7.47 0.48
C ALA A 392 14.87 -7.95 1.75
N TYR A 393 13.56 -7.75 1.85
CA TYR A 393 12.76 -8.21 2.98
C TYR A 393 12.72 -9.75 3.07
N LEU A 394 12.43 -10.44 1.96
CA LEU A 394 12.42 -11.90 1.93
C LEU A 394 13.81 -12.48 2.22
N ALA A 395 14.88 -11.87 1.71
CA ALA A 395 16.25 -12.23 2.05
C ALA A 395 16.53 -12.06 3.55
N GLY A 396 16.13 -10.92 4.12
CA GLY A 396 16.26 -10.66 5.56
C GLY A 396 15.53 -11.68 6.42
N MET A 397 14.26 -11.96 6.12
CA MET A 397 13.47 -12.94 6.88
C MET A 397 14.01 -14.38 6.78
N ASN A 398 14.79 -14.69 5.73
CA ASN A 398 15.35 -16.02 5.49
C ASN A 398 16.88 -16.06 5.65
N ALA A 399 17.50 -15.01 6.20
CA ALA A 399 18.93 -14.97 6.43
C ALA A 399 19.38 -16.09 7.39
N THR A 400 20.51 -16.70 7.06
CA THR A 400 21.13 -17.78 7.84
C THR A 400 22.54 -17.44 8.30
N THR A 401 23.12 -16.33 7.84
CA THR A 401 24.48 -15.89 8.19
C THR A 401 24.52 -14.41 8.57
N PRO A 402 25.45 -13.99 9.45
CA PRO A 402 25.64 -12.57 9.78
C PRO A 402 25.95 -11.70 8.56
N GLN A 403 26.67 -12.23 7.57
CA GLN A 403 27.00 -11.51 6.34
C GLN A 403 25.75 -11.15 5.52
N GLN A 404 24.77 -12.06 5.46
CA GLN A 404 23.48 -11.81 4.83
C GLN A 404 22.70 -10.73 5.58
N CYS A 405 22.70 -10.79 6.92
CA CYS A 405 22.10 -9.76 7.76
C CYS A 405 22.73 -8.37 7.50
N ASP A 406 24.06 -8.30 7.39
CA ASP A 406 24.78 -7.05 7.11
C ASP A 406 24.42 -6.46 5.74
N ALA A 407 24.32 -7.28 4.70
CA ALA A 407 23.90 -6.84 3.37
C ALA A 407 22.49 -6.23 3.40
N VAL A 408 21.55 -6.92 4.04
CA VAL A 408 20.15 -6.45 4.19
C VAL A 408 20.07 -5.21 5.08
N ARG A 409 20.87 -5.14 6.15
CA ARG A 409 20.93 -3.98 7.04
C ARG A 409 21.38 -2.73 6.27
N ARG A 410 22.42 -2.84 5.45
CA ARG A 410 22.87 -1.74 4.58
C ARG A 410 21.75 -1.28 3.66
N TYR A 411 21.04 -2.20 3.00
CA TYR A 411 19.91 -1.86 2.13
C TYR A 411 18.86 -1.00 2.82
N TRP A 412 18.41 -1.42 4.00
CA TRP A 412 17.42 -0.66 4.76
C TRP A 412 17.95 0.66 5.30
N GLN A 413 19.21 0.71 5.74
CA GLN A 413 19.85 1.96 6.16
C GLN A 413 19.88 2.97 5.02
N TYR A 414 20.28 2.56 3.81
CA TYR A 414 20.22 3.41 2.63
C TYR A 414 18.81 3.91 2.33
N CYS A 415 17.84 3.00 2.34
CA CYS A 415 16.42 3.35 2.21
C CYS A 415 16.02 4.43 3.24
N ASN A 416 16.44 4.31 4.50
CA ASN A 416 16.10 5.24 5.57
C ASN A 416 16.82 6.60 5.51
N ILE A 417 18.02 6.67 4.94
CA ILE A 417 18.79 7.93 4.80
C ILE A 417 18.58 8.64 3.47
N ALA A 418 17.91 7.99 2.50
CA ALA A 418 17.51 8.63 1.25
C ALA A 418 16.69 9.92 1.49
N ARG A 419 16.66 10.81 0.48
CA ARG A 419 15.95 12.10 0.53
C ARG A 419 14.53 11.93 1.08
N VAL A 420 13.83 10.92 0.57
CA VAL A 420 12.59 10.40 1.15
C VAL A 420 12.93 9.07 1.83
N PRO A 421 12.97 9.00 3.19
CA PRO A 421 13.26 7.77 3.93
C PRO A 421 12.29 6.68 3.52
N ARG A 422 12.71 5.41 3.48
CA ARG A 422 11.91 4.25 3.06
C ARG A 422 11.91 3.10 4.05
N TYR A 423 10.71 2.59 4.33
CA TYR A 423 10.50 1.31 5.00
C TYR A 423 11.20 1.16 6.38
N PRO A 424 11.00 2.08 7.34
CA PRO A 424 11.70 2.03 8.62
C PRO A 424 11.39 0.76 9.42
N GLY A 425 10.18 0.20 9.27
CA GLY A 425 9.80 -1.08 9.88
C GLY A 425 10.43 -2.31 9.22
N GLY A 426 10.99 -2.19 8.01
CA GLY A 426 11.58 -3.31 7.28
C GLY A 426 12.79 -3.88 8.01
N LEU A 427 13.71 -3.02 8.44
CA LEU A 427 14.88 -3.42 9.22
C LEU A 427 14.47 -3.97 10.59
N ALA A 428 13.55 -3.31 11.30
CA ALA A 428 13.14 -3.72 12.63
C ALA A 428 12.61 -5.16 12.66
N ARG A 429 11.79 -5.54 11.67
CA ARG A 429 11.29 -6.91 11.53
C ARG A 429 12.39 -7.92 11.21
N CYS A 430 13.36 -7.55 10.37
CA CYS A 430 14.50 -8.41 10.08
C CYS A 430 15.36 -8.63 11.34
N GLU A 431 15.66 -7.57 12.10
CA GLU A 431 16.45 -7.65 13.34
C GLU A 431 15.77 -8.50 14.43
N GLU A 432 14.44 -8.42 14.53
CA GLU A 432 13.67 -9.30 15.41
C GLU A 432 13.85 -10.78 15.05
N GLU A 433 13.71 -11.10 13.77
CA GLU A 433 13.91 -12.45 13.24
C GLU A 433 15.37 -12.94 13.43
N TRP A 434 16.35 -12.06 13.20
CA TRP A 434 17.77 -12.39 13.37
C TRP A 434 18.13 -12.64 14.82
N ARG A 435 17.59 -11.86 15.77
CA ARG A 435 17.75 -12.11 17.21
C ARG A 435 17.14 -13.46 17.60
N ALA A 436 15.96 -13.79 17.08
CA ALA A 436 15.33 -15.10 17.31
C ALA A 436 16.19 -16.27 16.79
N LYS A 437 16.94 -16.05 15.69
CA LYS A 437 17.88 -17.02 15.10
C LYS A 437 19.30 -16.98 15.70
N GLY A 438 19.59 -16.09 16.65
CA GLY A 438 20.93 -15.91 17.21
C GLY A 438 21.96 -15.31 16.23
N LEU A 439 21.49 -14.65 15.17
CA LEU A 439 22.32 -13.97 14.17
C LEU A 439 22.62 -12.50 14.50
N ALA A 440 21.82 -11.91 15.40
CA ALA A 440 22.00 -10.55 15.90
C ALA A 440 21.94 -10.54 17.43
N ARG A 441 22.63 -9.58 18.04
CA ARG A 441 22.71 -9.43 19.51
C ARG A 441 21.49 -8.72 20.08
#